data_AF-A0A264VN49-F1
#
_entry.id   AF-A0A264VN49-F1
#
_cell.length_a   1.000
_cell.length_b   1.000
_cell.length_c   1.000
_cell.angle_alpha   90.00
_cell.angle_beta   90.00
_cell.angle_gamma   90.00
#
_symmetry.space_group_name_H-M   'P 1'
#
loop_
_entity.id
_entity.type
_entity.pdbx_description
1 polymer ?
#
loop_
_entity_poly.entity_id
_entity_poly.type
_entity_poly.pdbx_seq_one_letter_code
_entity_poly.pdbx_strand_id
1 'polypeptide(L)'
;MEQQTLLSVGQVVYTNLYNLGKGVIVNIHGEQKPQSIKNMYNVMVTGGNAEFDIVFFNGNKSNRLPESILHSVQWRIKNETVDQETIKSLIEKAEAHEQAEKAEEERKKNEFKQGVEFQKNNTEYSHLTQITSNSDKEIKIVGKNIRAELKKHFPKTKFSVRKQYYSTYHVSWIDGPTVDEVEFIINKYETSRFDSYTDYHYSETSPFNVVYGGADYVFTHRDYSDEIIALAIKSLIEKQGESYEFDTALMTVENYHQGMLYKIGREQIIGNDGVGGEINRVLRKTSY
;
A
#
# COMPACT_ATOMS: atom_id res chain seq x y z
N MET A 1 -37.40 -20.28 9.80
CA MET A 1 -38.26 -19.30 10.48
C MET A 1 -38.32 -19.61 11.97
N GLU A 2 -37.18 -19.53 12.67
CA GLU A 2 -37.10 -19.83 14.12
C GLU A 2 -36.62 -18.62 14.95
N GLN A 3 -36.30 -17.49 14.32
CA GLN A 3 -35.61 -16.39 15.01
C GLN A 3 -36.53 -15.28 15.51
N GLN A 4 -37.86 -15.33 15.37
CA GLN A 4 -38.74 -14.22 15.79
C GLN A 4 -39.15 -14.31 17.27
N THR A 5 -38.16 -14.46 18.16
CA THR A 5 -38.35 -14.52 19.61
C THR A 5 -37.97 -13.19 20.26
N LEU A 6 -38.57 -12.90 21.41
CA LEU A 6 -38.15 -11.78 22.24
C LEU A 6 -36.77 -12.05 22.82
N LEU A 7 -35.91 -11.05 22.74
CA LEU A 7 -34.52 -11.12 23.23
C LEU A 7 -34.40 -10.41 24.57
N SER A 8 -33.35 -10.77 25.30
CA SER A 8 -33.06 -10.24 26.63
C SER A 8 -31.64 -9.67 26.70
N VAL A 9 -31.42 -8.74 27.63
CA VAL A 9 -30.06 -8.30 27.97
C VAL A 9 -29.28 -9.51 28.51
N GLY A 10 -28.05 -9.68 28.02
CA GLY A 10 -27.21 -10.85 28.27
C GLY A 10 -27.33 -11.94 27.21
N GLN A 11 -28.26 -11.83 26.24
CA GLN A 11 -28.36 -12.81 25.15
C GLN A 11 -27.11 -12.76 24.26
N VAL A 12 -26.57 -13.94 23.97
CA VAL A 12 -25.44 -14.09 23.05
C VAL A 12 -25.92 -14.03 21.60
N VAL A 13 -25.22 -13.25 20.80
CA VAL A 13 -25.42 -13.11 19.35
C VAL A 13 -24.11 -13.34 18.62
N TYR A 14 -24.19 -13.62 17.32
CA TYR A 14 -23.02 -13.85 16.49
C TYR A 14 -23.25 -13.31 15.07
N THR A 15 -22.24 -12.66 14.51
CA THR A 15 -22.21 -12.29 13.10
C THR A 15 -20.80 -12.45 12.51
N ASN A 16 -20.72 -12.79 11.22
CA ASN A 16 -19.46 -12.77 10.46
C ASN A 16 -19.19 -11.39 9.84
N LEU A 17 -20.13 -10.44 9.93
CA LEU A 17 -19.94 -9.12 9.36
C LEU A 17 -18.78 -8.41 10.04
N TYR A 18 -17.94 -7.75 9.24
CA TYR A 18 -16.80 -6.94 9.70
C TYR A 18 -15.88 -7.65 10.68
N ASN A 19 -15.79 -8.99 10.60
CA ASN A 19 -15.04 -9.84 11.53
C ASN A 19 -15.41 -9.62 13.01
N LEU A 20 -16.67 -9.27 13.30
CA LEU A 20 -17.13 -8.98 14.66
C LEU A 20 -17.25 -10.24 15.53
N GLY A 21 -17.74 -11.34 14.97
CA GLY A 21 -17.82 -12.62 15.67
C GLY A 21 -18.91 -12.65 16.76
N LYS A 22 -18.55 -13.18 17.94
CA LYS A 22 -19.46 -13.36 19.09
C LYS A 22 -19.67 -12.01 19.81
N GLY A 23 -20.90 -11.71 20.19
CA GLY A 23 -21.26 -10.54 21.00
C GLY A 23 -22.41 -10.81 21.96
N VAL A 24 -22.71 -9.81 22.78
CA VAL A 24 -23.73 -9.87 23.84
C VAL A 24 -24.60 -8.62 23.75
N ILE A 25 -25.92 -8.79 23.81
CA ILE A 25 -26.86 -7.68 23.93
C ILE A 25 -26.71 -7.07 25.32
N VAL A 26 -26.29 -5.81 25.39
CA VAL A 26 -26.08 -5.09 26.65
C VAL A 26 -27.20 -4.10 26.95
N ASN A 27 -27.96 -3.68 25.93
CA ASN A 27 -29.10 -2.80 26.08
C ASN A 27 -30.15 -3.03 24.99
N ILE A 28 -31.41 -2.78 25.32
CA ILE A 28 -32.55 -2.87 24.39
C ILE A 28 -33.36 -1.59 24.52
N HIS A 29 -33.55 -0.91 23.40
CA HIS A 29 -34.27 0.36 23.32
C HIS A 29 -35.60 0.14 22.60
N GLY A 30 -36.69 0.64 23.16
CA GLY A 30 -38.03 0.49 22.58
C GLY A 30 -38.68 -0.87 22.85
N GLU A 31 -39.85 -1.08 22.25
CA GLU A 31 -40.62 -2.32 22.40
C GLU A 31 -40.35 -3.25 21.23
N GLN A 32 -39.87 -4.46 21.53
CA GLN A 32 -39.59 -5.50 20.53
C GLN A 32 -40.88 -5.97 19.84
N LYS A 33 -40.84 -6.08 18.51
CA LYS A 33 -41.94 -6.61 17.69
C LYS A 33 -41.41 -7.56 16.63
N PRO A 34 -40.75 -8.67 16.99
CA PRO A 34 -40.03 -9.51 16.05
C PRO A 34 -40.96 -10.20 15.04
N GLN A 35 -42.24 -10.41 15.40
CA GLN A 35 -43.25 -10.98 14.49
C GLN A 35 -43.64 -10.03 13.35
N SER A 36 -43.40 -8.72 13.51
CA SER A 36 -43.65 -7.73 12.46
C SER A 36 -42.56 -7.71 11.39
N ILE A 37 -41.45 -8.42 11.61
CA ILE A 37 -40.30 -8.44 10.72
C ILE A 37 -40.62 -9.23 9.46
N LYS A 38 -40.40 -8.60 8.31
CA LYS A 38 -40.60 -9.20 6.99
C LYS A 38 -39.29 -9.18 6.23
N ASN A 39 -38.92 -10.35 5.70
CA ASN A 39 -37.84 -10.47 4.73
C ASN A 39 -38.43 -10.41 3.32
N MET A 40 -38.02 -9.39 2.57
CA MET A 40 -38.42 -9.17 1.19
C MET A 40 -37.28 -9.63 0.27
N TYR A 41 -37.48 -10.81 -0.31
CA TYR A 41 -36.61 -11.44 -1.32
C TYR A 41 -35.15 -11.63 -0.91
N ASN A 42 -34.84 -11.82 0.38
CA ASN A 42 -33.48 -11.98 0.92
C ASN A 42 -32.54 -10.79 0.67
N VAL A 43 -33.07 -9.64 0.23
CA VAL A 43 -32.29 -8.43 -0.04
C VAL A 43 -32.65 -7.29 0.90
N MET A 44 -33.87 -7.27 1.45
CA MET A 44 -34.33 -6.22 2.35
C MET A 44 -35.12 -6.80 3.54
N VAL A 45 -34.83 -6.32 4.74
CA VAL A 45 -35.58 -6.69 5.96
C VAL A 45 -36.19 -5.43 6.57
N THR A 46 -37.48 -5.47 6.85
CA THR A 46 -38.23 -4.34 7.42
C THR A 46 -39.10 -4.80 8.59
N GLY A 47 -39.60 -3.87 9.39
CA GLY A 47 -40.35 -4.16 10.62
C GLY A 47 -39.47 -4.20 11.86
N GLY A 48 -40.03 -4.65 12.98
CA GLY A 48 -39.43 -4.45 14.30
C GLY A 48 -39.69 -3.04 14.83
N ASN A 49 -39.48 -2.85 16.13
CA ASN A 49 -39.72 -1.60 16.84
C ASN A 49 -38.74 -1.38 18.01
N ALA A 50 -37.68 -2.20 18.08
CA ALA A 50 -36.59 -2.04 19.02
C ALA A 50 -35.23 -1.82 18.34
N GLU A 51 -34.27 -1.33 19.12
CA GLU A 51 -32.85 -1.21 18.75
C GLU A 51 -31.97 -1.79 19.85
N PHE A 52 -30.82 -2.36 19.50
CA PHE A 52 -29.98 -3.14 20.40
C PHE A 52 -28.58 -2.55 20.48
N ASP A 53 -28.07 -2.39 21.71
CA ASP A 53 -26.64 -2.18 21.90
C ASP A 53 -25.97 -3.54 22.13
N ILE A 54 -24.93 -3.81 21.37
CA ILE A 54 -24.22 -5.10 21.38
C ILE A 54 -22.74 -4.82 21.61
N VAL A 55 -22.15 -5.53 22.56
CA VAL A 55 -20.69 -5.54 22.79
C VAL A 55 -20.12 -6.87 22.33
N PHE A 56 -19.08 -6.82 21.49
CA PHE A 56 -18.43 -7.99 20.95
C PHE A 56 -17.22 -8.41 21.78
N PHE A 57 -16.92 -9.71 21.77
CA PHE A 57 -15.77 -10.26 22.51
C PHE A 57 -14.42 -9.76 21.98
N ASN A 58 -14.37 -9.23 20.76
CA ASN A 58 -13.18 -8.60 20.18
C ASN A 58 -13.00 -7.12 20.60
N GLY A 59 -13.89 -6.56 21.44
CA GLY A 59 -13.82 -5.17 21.91
C GLY A 59 -14.64 -4.17 21.10
N ASN A 60 -15.18 -4.57 19.94
CA ASN A 60 -16.04 -3.71 19.14
C ASN A 60 -17.44 -3.56 19.74
N LYS A 61 -18.17 -2.52 19.31
CA LYS A 61 -19.55 -2.24 19.71
C LYS A 61 -20.44 -1.99 18.49
N SER A 62 -21.71 -2.35 18.60
CA SER A 62 -22.77 -1.88 17.72
C SER A 62 -23.80 -1.18 18.57
N ASN A 63 -23.99 0.12 18.34
CA ASN A 63 -24.96 0.92 19.08
C ASN A 63 -26.23 1.07 18.25
N ARG A 64 -27.39 0.93 18.90
CA ARG A 64 -28.72 1.11 18.29
C ARG A 64 -28.92 0.27 17.02
N LEU A 65 -28.46 -0.99 17.02
CA LEU A 65 -28.69 -1.91 15.91
C LEU A 65 -30.20 -2.18 15.76
N PRO A 66 -30.82 -1.93 14.60
CA PRO A 66 -32.24 -2.20 14.41
C PRO A 66 -32.61 -3.68 14.59
N GLU A 67 -33.77 -3.93 15.21
CA GLU A 67 -34.31 -5.29 15.41
C GLU A 67 -34.38 -6.10 14.10
N SER A 68 -34.84 -5.47 13.02
CA SER A 68 -34.88 -6.09 11.68
C SER A 68 -33.51 -6.62 11.23
N ILE A 69 -32.43 -5.91 11.52
CA ILE A 69 -31.07 -6.33 11.16
C ILE A 69 -30.59 -7.48 12.05
N LEU A 70 -30.87 -7.43 13.35
CA LEU A 70 -30.46 -8.49 14.28
C LEU A 70 -31.13 -9.84 13.98
N HIS A 71 -32.33 -9.82 13.40
CA HIS A 71 -33.04 -11.02 12.93
C HIS A 71 -32.79 -11.37 11.45
N SER A 72 -31.85 -10.68 10.79
CA SER A 72 -31.50 -10.94 9.40
C SER A 72 -30.60 -12.17 9.24
N VAL A 73 -30.45 -12.64 7.99
CA VAL A 73 -29.69 -13.86 7.64
C VAL A 73 -28.21 -13.81 8.02
N GLN A 74 -27.66 -12.63 8.26
CA GLN A 74 -26.26 -12.42 8.63
C GLN A 74 -25.99 -12.57 10.13
N TRP A 75 -27.04 -12.77 10.94
CA TRP A 75 -26.98 -12.85 12.39
C TRP A 75 -27.48 -14.19 12.91
N ARG A 76 -26.87 -14.64 14.00
CA ARG A 76 -27.23 -15.85 14.72
C ARG A 76 -27.45 -15.51 16.18
N ILE A 77 -28.70 -15.59 16.61
CA ILE A 77 -29.08 -15.50 18.02
C ILE A 77 -28.83 -16.88 18.64
N LYS A 78 -28.08 -16.93 19.74
CA LYS A 78 -27.76 -18.16 20.46
C LYS A 78 -28.67 -18.29 21.67
N ASN A 79 -28.95 -19.51 22.11
CA ASN A 79 -29.73 -19.75 23.34
C ASN A 79 -28.92 -19.47 24.62
N GLU A 80 -27.62 -19.22 24.47
CA GLU A 80 -26.72 -18.85 25.57
C GLU A 80 -27.03 -17.44 26.08
N THR A 81 -27.01 -17.28 27.39
CA THR A 81 -26.99 -15.99 28.08
C THR A 81 -25.75 -15.88 28.95
N VAL A 82 -25.32 -14.66 29.20
CA VAL A 82 -24.22 -14.36 30.15
C VAL A 82 -24.74 -13.58 31.35
N ASP A 83 -24.02 -13.64 32.46
CA ASP A 83 -24.36 -12.93 33.68
C ASP A 83 -23.99 -11.43 33.62
N GLN A 84 -24.49 -10.68 34.60
CA GLN A 84 -24.27 -9.23 34.71
C GLN A 84 -22.79 -8.87 34.91
N GLU A 85 -22.02 -9.73 35.58
CA GLU A 85 -20.59 -9.51 35.81
C GLU A 85 -19.80 -9.62 34.49
N THR A 86 -20.13 -10.62 33.66
CA THR A 86 -19.57 -10.79 32.33
C THR A 86 -19.95 -9.63 31.42
N ILE A 87 -21.21 -9.18 31.44
CA ILE A 87 -21.67 -8.00 30.68
C ILE A 87 -20.84 -6.77 31.06
N LYS A 88 -20.67 -6.51 32.36
CA LYS A 88 -19.88 -5.39 32.85
C LYS A 88 -18.43 -5.48 32.38
N SER A 89 -17.79 -6.64 32.50
CA SER A 89 -16.42 -6.85 32.02
C SER A 89 -16.27 -6.63 30.51
N LEU A 90 -17.26 -7.06 29.71
CA LEU A 90 -17.25 -6.82 28.26
C LEU A 90 -17.37 -5.33 27.93
N ILE A 91 -18.25 -4.59 28.61
CA ILE A 91 -18.39 -3.14 28.43
C ILE A 91 -17.07 -2.44 28.76
N GLU A 92 -16.46 -2.75 29.90
CA GLU A 92 -15.16 -2.19 30.31
C GLU A 92 -14.05 -2.48 29.28
N LYS A 93 -13.98 -3.71 28.76
CA LYS A 93 -13.03 -4.08 27.70
C LYS A 93 -13.25 -3.28 26.42
N ALA A 94 -14.51 -3.09 26.02
CA ALA A 94 -14.84 -2.38 24.80
C ALA A 94 -14.61 -0.86 24.93
N GLU A 95 -14.80 -0.28 26.12
CA GLU A 95 -14.39 1.10 26.42
C GLU A 95 -12.86 1.26 26.40
N ALA A 96 -12.12 0.32 26.99
CA ALA A 96 -10.67 0.32 26.95
C ALA A 96 -10.12 0.18 25.52
N HIS A 97 -10.76 -0.66 24.69
CA HIS A 97 -10.43 -0.80 23.27
C HIS A 97 -10.62 0.52 22.51
N GLU A 98 -11.78 1.15 22.65
CA GLU A 98 -12.09 2.44 22.02
C GLU A 98 -11.14 3.56 22.47
N GLN A 99 -10.78 3.60 23.76
CA GLN A 99 -9.80 4.56 24.28
C GLN A 99 -8.39 4.30 23.73
N ALA A 100 -7.98 3.03 23.62
CA ALA A 100 -6.69 2.65 23.05
C ALA A 100 -6.61 3.03 21.56
N GLU A 101 -7.67 2.80 20.77
CA GLU A 101 -7.74 3.22 19.37
C GLU A 101 -7.62 4.74 19.22
N LYS A 102 -8.38 5.52 20.02
CA LYS A 102 -8.28 6.99 20.01
C LYS A 102 -6.89 7.48 20.41
N ALA A 103 -6.30 6.90 21.46
CA ALA A 103 -4.95 7.25 21.90
C ALA A 103 -3.90 6.93 20.84
N GLU A 104 -4.04 5.80 20.12
CA GLU A 104 -3.18 5.43 19.00
C GLU A 104 -3.30 6.42 17.83
N GLU A 105 -4.53 6.78 17.45
CA GLU A 105 -4.78 7.78 16.41
C GLU A 105 -4.19 9.15 16.77
N GLU A 106 -4.38 9.60 18.01
CA GLU A 106 -3.79 10.84 18.50
C GLU A 106 -2.26 10.77 18.53
N ARG A 107 -1.68 9.63 18.94
CA ARG A 107 -0.24 9.40 18.92
C ARG A 107 0.30 9.50 17.50
N LYS A 108 -0.28 8.76 16.54
CA LYS A 108 0.11 8.81 15.12
C LYS A 108 0.01 10.23 14.55
N LYS A 109 -1.07 10.95 14.88
CA LYS A 109 -1.25 12.35 14.45
C LYS A 109 -0.19 13.28 15.03
N ASN A 110 0.19 13.08 16.29
CA ASN A 110 1.23 13.88 16.94
C ASN A 110 2.63 13.54 16.40
N GLU A 111 2.94 12.25 16.21
CA GLU A 111 4.17 11.78 15.56
C GLU A 111 4.30 12.36 14.15
N PHE A 112 3.21 12.33 13.37
CA PHE A 112 3.17 12.91 12.03
C PHE A 112 3.48 14.41 12.05
N LYS A 113 2.83 15.17 12.95
CA LYS A 113 3.09 16.61 13.12
C LYS A 113 4.54 16.90 13.51
N GLN A 114 5.08 16.13 14.47
CA GLN A 114 6.49 16.27 14.88
C GLN A 114 7.42 15.97 13.71
N GLY A 115 7.13 14.93 12.92
CA GLY A 115 7.88 14.62 11.70
C GLY A 115 7.86 15.78 10.69
N VAL A 116 6.73 16.47 10.53
CA VAL A 116 6.63 17.61 9.60
C VAL A 116 7.51 18.76 10.09
N GLU A 117 7.45 19.08 11.38
CA GLU A 117 8.30 20.13 11.97
C GLU A 117 9.78 19.77 11.93
N PHE A 118 10.13 18.49 12.13
CA PHE A 118 11.49 18.00 11.93
C PHE A 118 11.96 18.24 10.49
N GLN A 119 11.15 17.87 9.50
CA GLN A 119 11.52 18.05 8.10
C GLN A 119 11.67 19.51 7.70
N LYS A 120 10.81 20.43 8.19
CA LYS A 120 10.96 21.87 7.93
C LYS A 120 12.32 22.43 8.36
N ASN A 121 12.90 21.87 9.42
CA ASN A 121 14.17 22.31 10.01
C ASN A 121 15.35 21.40 9.61
N ASN A 122 15.14 20.42 8.72
CA ASN A 122 16.16 19.45 8.37
C ASN A 122 17.22 20.07 7.44
N THR A 123 18.45 20.17 7.96
CA THR A 123 19.58 20.78 7.24
C THR A 123 20.08 19.92 6.07
N GLU A 124 19.83 18.60 6.09
CA GLU A 124 20.20 17.66 5.01
C GLU A 124 19.52 18.05 3.69
N TYR A 125 18.27 18.49 3.80
CA TYR A 125 17.39 18.88 2.70
C TYR A 125 17.35 20.41 2.47
N SER A 126 18.35 21.15 2.98
CA SER A 126 18.48 22.60 2.75
C SER A 126 18.57 23.01 1.27
N HIS A 127 19.00 22.09 0.41
CA HIS A 127 19.07 22.25 -1.04
C HIS A 127 17.72 22.07 -1.75
N LEU A 128 16.70 21.58 -1.05
CA LEU A 128 15.34 21.38 -1.58
C LEU A 128 14.46 22.61 -1.31
N THR A 129 13.47 22.79 -2.17
CA THR A 129 12.47 23.86 -2.03
C THR A 129 11.27 23.36 -1.23
N GLN A 130 10.93 24.08 -0.15
CA GLN A 130 9.74 23.76 0.66
C GLN A 130 8.46 24.31 0.02
N ILE A 131 7.32 23.65 0.28
CA ILE A 131 6.00 24.08 -0.17
C ILE A 131 5.51 25.24 0.69
N THR A 132 5.07 26.32 0.04
CA THR A 132 4.62 27.56 0.70
C THR A 132 3.12 27.85 0.55
N SER A 133 2.31 26.83 0.19
CA SER A 133 0.88 26.83 -0.16
C SER A 133 0.55 27.17 -1.64
N ASN A 134 0.13 26.14 -2.40
CA ASN A 134 -0.63 26.12 -3.67
C ASN A 134 -0.31 24.81 -4.45
N SER A 135 -1.33 23.99 -4.74
CA SER A 135 -1.21 22.68 -5.42
C SER A 135 -0.55 22.74 -6.80
N ASP A 136 -0.79 23.78 -7.59
CA ASP A 136 -0.14 23.95 -8.91
C ASP A 136 1.36 24.22 -8.80
N LYS A 137 1.79 24.81 -7.67
CA LYS A 137 3.21 25.00 -7.36
C LYS A 137 3.83 23.74 -6.78
N GLU A 138 3.08 22.95 -6.01
CA GLU A 138 3.54 21.71 -5.38
C GLU A 138 4.10 20.73 -6.41
N ILE A 139 3.36 20.46 -7.47
CA ILE A 139 3.84 19.56 -8.54
C ILE A 139 5.14 20.10 -9.15
N LYS A 140 5.20 21.39 -9.49
CA LYS A 140 6.43 21.99 -10.05
C LYS A 140 7.61 21.92 -9.07
N ILE A 141 7.34 22.02 -7.77
CA ILE A 141 8.33 21.90 -6.70
C ILE A 141 8.87 20.47 -6.62
N VAL A 142 8.01 19.44 -6.69
CA VAL A 142 8.46 18.02 -6.69
C VAL A 142 9.47 17.76 -7.79
N GLY A 143 9.15 18.12 -9.04
CA GLY A 143 10.08 17.95 -10.15
C GLY A 143 11.37 18.77 -10.02
N LYS A 144 11.32 19.93 -9.35
CA LYS A 144 12.52 20.72 -9.02
C LYS A 144 13.38 20.02 -7.97
N ASN A 145 12.75 19.49 -6.93
CA ASN A 145 13.40 18.83 -5.80
C ASN A 145 14.06 17.51 -6.24
N ILE A 146 13.36 16.67 -7.02
CA ILE A 146 13.93 15.45 -7.61
C ILE A 146 15.21 15.78 -8.39
N ARG A 147 15.18 16.82 -9.26
CA ARG A 147 16.38 17.24 -10.02
C ARG A 147 17.51 17.72 -9.12
N ALA A 148 17.20 18.47 -8.07
CA ALA A 148 18.19 18.99 -7.14
C ALA A 148 18.89 17.86 -6.36
N GLU A 149 18.11 16.89 -5.90
CA GLU A 149 18.63 15.75 -5.14
C GLU A 149 19.47 14.83 -6.02
N LEU A 150 18.98 14.46 -7.21
CA LEU A 150 19.75 13.65 -8.17
C LEU A 150 21.06 14.33 -8.57
N LYS A 151 21.06 15.65 -8.77
CA LYS A 151 22.28 16.40 -9.09
C LYS A 151 23.27 16.43 -7.92
N LYS A 152 22.79 16.45 -6.67
CA LYS A 152 23.64 16.40 -5.47
C LYS A 152 24.33 15.05 -5.33
N HIS A 153 23.62 13.94 -5.56
CA HIS A 153 24.16 12.59 -5.42
C HIS A 153 24.95 12.12 -6.64
N PHE A 154 24.52 12.49 -7.84
CA PHE A 154 25.10 12.04 -9.11
C PHE A 154 25.43 13.23 -10.03
N PRO A 155 26.42 14.06 -9.65
CA PRO A 155 26.70 15.32 -10.36
C PRO A 155 27.20 15.13 -11.80
N LYS A 156 27.70 13.94 -12.14
CA LYS A 156 28.19 13.60 -13.49
C LYS A 156 27.11 13.04 -14.41
N THR A 157 25.97 12.63 -13.88
CA THR A 157 24.90 11.99 -14.64
C THR A 157 23.83 13.01 -15.04
N LYS A 158 23.45 12.99 -16.31
CA LYS A 158 22.39 13.86 -16.83
C LYS A 158 21.04 13.16 -16.76
N PHE A 159 20.19 13.59 -15.82
CA PHE A 159 18.83 13.09 -15.69
C PHE A 159 17.82 13.93 -16.50
N SER A 160 16.89 13.22 -17.14
CA SER A 160 15.64 13.75 -17.70
C SER A 160 14.51 13.46 -16.71
N VAL A 161 14.04 14.50 -16.02
CA VAL A 161 12.90 14.42 -15.10
C VAL A 161 11.69 15.06 -15.77
N ARG A 162 10.73 14.24 -16.19
CA ARG A 162 9.53 14.66 -16.92
C ARG A 162 8.29 14.34 -16.13
N LYS A 163 7.46 15.36 -15.93
CA LYS A 163 6.09 15.19 -15.44
C LYS A 163 5.24 14.68 -16.62
N GLN A 164 4.46 13.62 -16.39
CA GLN A 164 3.43 13.18 -17.33
C GLN A 164 2.04 13.59 -16.81
N TYR A 165 1.02 12.75 -17.03
CA TYR A 165 -0.35 12.99 -16.57
C TYR A 165 -0.43 13.02 -15.04
N TYR A 166 -1.35 13.84 -14.52
CA TYR A 166 -1.61 14.01 -13.09
C TYR A 166 -0.34 14.33 -12.26
N SER A 167 -0.03 13.52 -11.27
CA SER A 167 1.09 13.62 -10.33
C SER A 167 2.14 12.52 -10.61
N THR A 168 2.32 12.12 -11.89
CA THR A 168 3.30 11.09 -12.28
C THR A 168 4.59 11.72 -12.81
N TYR A 169 5.73 11.20 -12.36
CA TYR A 169 7.07 11.56 -12.83
C TYR A 169 7.80 10.37 -13.46
N HIS A 170 8.44 10.62 -14.60
CA HIS A 170 9.40 9.71 -15.20
C HIS A 170 10.79 10.33 -15.11
N VAL A 171 11.71 9.59 -14.49
CA VAL A 171 13.12 9.92 -14.35
C VAL A 171 13.89 8.98 -15.25
N SER A 172 14.52 9.51 -16.30
CA SER A 172 15.36 8.71 -17.19
C SER A 172 16.76 9.27 -17.33
N TRP A 173 17.73 8.38 -17.54
CA TRP A 173 19.14 8.73 -17.76
C TRP A 173 19.82 7.65 -18.59
N ILE A 174 21.02 7.97 -19.09
CA ILE A 174 21.88 7.06 -19.84
C ILE A 174 23.09 6.74 -18.96
N ASP A 175 23.46 5.47 -18.88
CA ASP A 175 24.59 4.93 -18.10
C ASP A 175 24.53 5.33 -16.61
N GLY A 176 25.65 5.56 -15.91
CA GLY A 176 25.62 6.22 -14.60
C GLY A 176 25.26 5.30 -13.41
N PRO A 177 24.53 5.79 -12.40
CA PRO A 177 24.07 4.98 -11.28
C PRO A 177 23.06 3.92 -11.71
N THR A 178 22.99 2.85 -10.93
CA THR A 178 21.98 1.79 -11.07
C THR A 178 20.58 2.32 -10.78
N VAL A 179 19.56 1.59 -11.23
CA VAL A 179 18.16 1.92 -10.94
C VAL A 179 17.93 1.94 -9.42
N ASP A 180 18.41 0.93 -8.71
CA ASP A 180 18.27 0.79 -7.25
C ASP A 180 18.88 2.00 -6.50
N GLU A 181 20.06 2.47 -6.91
CA GLU A 181 20.70 3.65 -6.32
C GLU A 181 19.88 4.94 -6.54
N VAL A 182 19.23 5.07 -7.69
CA VAL A 182 18.36 6.21 -8.00
C VAL A 182 17.03 6.11 -7.25
N GLU A 183 16.41 4.94 -7.24
CA GLU A 183 15.15 4.66 -6.52
C GLU A 183 15.29 4.85 -5.01
N PHE A 184 16.43 4.44 -4.43
CA PHE A 184 16.74 4.70 -3.03
C PHE A 184 16.64 6.19 -2.66
N ILE A 185 16.95 7.08 -3.60
CA ILE A 185 16.83 8.52 -3.41
C ILE A 185 15.40 8.96 -3.69
N ILE A 186 14.81 8.62 -4.83
CA ILE A 186 13.59 9.30 -5.28
C ILE A 186 12.28 8.67 -4.79
N ASN A 187 12.29 7.43 -4.29
CA ASN A 187 11.07 6.76 -3.83
C ASN A 187 10.42 7.47 -2.63
N LYS A 188 11.17 8.30 -1.89
CA LYS A 188 10.61 9.15 -0.82
C LYS A 188 9.57 10.16 -1.33
N TYR A 189 9.54 10.46 -2.64
CA TYR A 189 8.54 11.33 -3.25
C TYR A 189 7.24 10.60 -3.61
N GLU A 190 7.22 9.27 -3.64
CA GLU A 190 6.05 8.50 -4.08
C GLU A 190 5.01 8.32 -2.96
N THR A 191 3.78 8.73 -3.24
CA THR A 191 2.65 8.70 -2.29
C THR A 191 1.60 7.64 -2.59
N SER A 192 1.58 7.04 -3.79
CA SER A 192 0.62 5.96 -4.08
C SER A 192 1.05 4.64 -3.45
N ARG A 193 0.09 3.87 -2.94
CA ARG A 193 0.25 2.52 -2.41
C ARG A 193 -0.84 1.63 -2.98
N PHE A 194 -0.50 0.36 -3.13
CA PHE A 194 -1.45 -0.68 -3.54
C PHE A 194 -1.42 -1.81 -2.53
N ASP A 195 -2.58 -2.11 -1.96
CA ASP A 195 -2.79 -3.31 -1.15
C ASP A 195 -3.34 -4.43 -2.03
N SER A 196 -2.48 -5.41 -2.34
CA SER A 196 -2.84 -6.57 -3.14
C SER A 196 -3.82 -7.52 -2.46
N TYR A 197 -3.92 -7.50 -1.11
CA TYR A 197 -4.85 -8.35 -0.37
C TYR A 197 -6.28 -7.81 -0.48
N THR A 198 -6.45 -6.49 -0.43
CA THR A 198 -7.77 -5.85 -0.54
C THR A 198 -8.09 -5.34 -1.95
N ASP A 199 -7.17 -5.49 -2.90
CA ASP A 199 -7.25 -4.92 -4.26
C ASP A 199 -7.59 -3.42 -4.24
N TYR A 200 -6.88 -2.67 -3.38
CA TYR A 200 -7.20 -1.28 -3.10
C TYR A 200 -6.00 -0.37 -3.28
N HIS A 201 -6.19 0.68 -4.08
CA HIS A 201 -5.24 1.78 -4.24
C HIS A 201 -5.57 2.90 -3.25
N TYR A 202 -4.56 3.38 -2.53
CA TYR A 202 -4.70 4.52 -1.62
C TYR A 202 -3.45 5.41 -1.64
N SER A 203 -3.62 6.66 -1.24
CA SER A 203 -2.52 7.61 -1.10
C SER A 203 -2.07 7.68 0.36
N GLU A 204 -0.77 7.54 0.58
CA GLU A 204 -0.12 7.70 1.87
C GLU A 204 0.93 8.82 1.77
N THR A 205 0.67 9.92 2.47
CA THR A 205 1.56 11.08 2.52
C THR A 205 2.49 10.97 3.71
N SER A 206 3.81 11.10 3.52
CA SER A 206 4.77 11.18 4.62
C SER A 206 5.01 12.63 5.08
N PRO A 207 5.58 12.84 6.27
CA PRO A 207 5.99 14.18 6.70
C PRO A 207 6.95 14.88 5.72
N PHE A 208 7.80 14.13 5.02
CA PHE A 208 8.68 14.66 3.98
C PHE A 208 7.86 15.23 2.81
N ASN A 209 6.82 14.51 2.38
CA ASN A 209 5.98 14.93 1.25
C ASN A 209 5.16 16.18 1.57
N VAL A 210 4.75 16.37 2.83
CA VAL A 210 4.09 17.61 3.26
C VAL A 210 5.00 18.82 3.08
N VAL A 211 6.30 18.67 3.35
CA VAL A 211 7.27 19.78 3.30
C VAL A 211 7.81 20.01 1.90
N TYR A 212 8.18 18.95 1.18
CA TYR A 212 8.92 19.03 -0.09
C TYR A 212 8.11 18.56 -1.31
N GLY A 213 6.90 18.06 -1.09
CA GLY A 213 5.98 17.56 -2.10
C GLY A 213 6.03 16.05 -2.31
N GLY A 214 4.95 15.54 -2.88
CA GLY A 214 4.81 14.14 -3.28
C GLY A 214 4.20 14.02 -4.68
N ALA A 215 4.39 12.86 -5.28
CA ALA A 215 3.88 12.44 -6.56
C ALA A 215 3.20 11.08 -6.38
N ASP A 216 2.09 10.81 -7.07
CA ASP A 216 1.45 9.50 -6.93
C ASP A 216 2.37 8.40 -7.43
N TYR A 217 3.07 8.63 -8.54
CA TYR A 217 3.98 7.66 -9.12
C TYR A 217 5.30 8.31 -9.54
N VAL A 218 6.40 7.61 -9.27
CA VAL A 218 7.74 7.97 -9.72
C VAL A 218 8.36 6.76 -10.40
N PHE A 219 8.51 6.82 -11.71
CA PHE A 219 9.11 5.76 -12.50
C PHE A 219 10.54 6.10 -12.88
N THR A 220 11.41 5.10 -12.81
CA THR A 220 12.79 5.17 -13.28
C THR A 220 12.95 4.43 -14.59
N HIS A 221 13.85 4.92 -15.45
CA HIS A 221 14.25 4.22 -16.66
C HIS A 221 15.71 4.52 -16.97
N ARG A 222 16.55 3.48 -17.01
CA ARG A 222 17.96 3.60 -17.36
C ARG A 222 18.21 2.99 -18.72
N ASP A 223 18.69 3.81 -19.65
CA ASP A 223 19.21 3.36 -20.95
C ASP A 223 20.73 3.16 -20.86
N TYR A 224 21.28 2.36 -21.78
CA TYR A 224 22.71 2.05 -21.83
C TYR A 224 23.30 2.47 -23.17
N SER A 225 24.47 3.11 -23.13
CA SER A 225 25.23 3.40 -24.34
C SER A 225 25.86 2.15 -24.93
N ASP A 226 26.16 2.19 -26.23
CA ASP A 226 26.85 1.11 -26.94
C ASP A 226 28.19 0.75 -26.31
N GLU A 227 28.89 1.73 -25.75
CA GLU A 227 30.17 1.54 -25.05
C GLU A 227 30.00 0.66 -23.81
N ILE A 228 28.99 0.95 -22.99
CA ILE A 228 28.70 0.17 -21.79
C ILE A 228 28.16 -1.23 -22.14
N ILE A 229 27.34 -1.34 -23.17
CA ILE A 229 26.87 -2.65 -23.68
C ILE A 229 28.07 -3.50 -24.13
N ALA A 230 29.00 -2.92 -24.89
CA ALA A 230 30.21 -3.60 -25.33
C ALA A 230 31.09 -4.04 -24.14
N LEU A 231 31.24 -3.21 -23.11
CA LEU A 231 31.96 -3.55 -21.89
C LEU A 231 31.29 -4.71 -21.13
N ALA A 232 29.96 -4.70 -21.03
CA ALA A 232 29.21 -5.78 -20.38
C ALA A 232 29.36 -7.11 -21.13
N ILE A 233 29.25 -7.07 -22.46
CA ILE A 233 29.50 -8.22 -23.34
C ILE A 233 30.92 -8.76 -23.12
N LYS A 234 31.93 -7.89 -23.17
CA LYS A 234 33.32 -8.27 -22.97
C LYS A 234 33.53 -8.93 -21.61
N SER A 235 33.00 -8.33 -20.54
CA SER A 235 33.07 -8.85 -19.18
C SER A 235 32.42 -10.25 -19.05
N LEU A 236 31.33 -10.51 -19.78
CA LEU A 236 30.70 -11.83 -19.81
C LEU A 236 31.54 -12.87 -20.55
N ILE A 237 32.06 -12.52 -21.73
CA ILE A 237 32.93 -13.41 -22.51
C ILE A 237 34.18 -13.76 -21.70
N GLU A 238 34.80 -12.79 -21.03
CA GLU A 238 35.98 -13.03 -20.19
C GLU A 238 35.70 -13.94 -18.99
N LYS A 239 34.50 -13.87 -18.40
CA LYS A 239 34.15 -14.65 -17.21
C LYS A 239 33.60 -16.04 -17.52
N GLN A 240 32.88 -16.18 -18.62
CA GLN A 240 32.03 -17.34 -18.89
C GLN A 240 32.10 -17.82 -20.35
N GLY A 241 32.87 -17.16 -21.22
CA GLY A 241 32.91 -17.46 -22.65
C GLY A 241 33.28 -18.91 -22.97
N GLU A 242 34.22 -19.50 -22.22
CA GLU A 242 34.62 -20.91 -22.39
C GLU A 242 33.53 -21.91 -21.99
N SER A 243 32.54 -21.48 -21.19
CA SER A 243 31.42 -22.32 -20.76
C SER A 243 30.22 -22.28 -21.70
N TYR A 244 30.21 -21.34 -22.65
CA TYR A 244 29.13 -21.23 -23.63
C TYR A 244 29.33 -22.23 -24.77
N GLU A 245 28.32 -23.02 -25.09
CA GLU A 245 28.37 -23.97 -26.22
C GLU A 245 27.85 -23.33 -27.53
N PHE A 246 27.83 -22.00 -27.60
CA PHE A 246 27.49 -21.22 -28.80
C PHE A 246 28.62 -20.27 -29.17
N ASP A 247 28.64 -19.82 -30.42
CA ASP A 247 29.67 -18.90 -30.91
C ASP A 247 29.57 -17.52 -30.24
N THR A 248 30.55 -17.18 -29.41
CA THR A 248 30.63 -15.89 -28.71
C THR A 248 30.85 -14.72 -29.66
N ALA A 249 31.30 -14.95 -30.90
CA ALA A 249 31.40 -13.90 -31.91
C ALA A 249 30.03 -13.29 -32.27
N LEU A 250 28.94 -14.00 -31.99
CA LEU A 250 27.58 -13.48 -32.16
C LEU A 250 27.22 -12.41 -31.12
N MET A 251 27.91 -12.34 -29.98
CA MET A 251 27.66 -11.36 -28.92
C MET A 251 28.19 -9.98 -29.33
N THR A 252 27.48 -9.30 -30.23
CA THR A 252 27.79 -7.93 -30.67
C THR A 252 26.73 -6.95 -30.16
N VAL A 253 27.10 -5.67 -30.07
CA VAL A 253 26.15 -4.60 -29.71
C VAL A 253 24.98 -4.52 -30.70
N GLU A 254 25.25 -4.74 -31.99
CA GLU A 254 24.20 -4.78 -33.03
C GLU A 254 23.19 -5.91 -32.79
N ASN A 255 23.68 -7.15 -32.57
CA ASN A 255 22.83 -8.30 -32.30
C ASN A 255 22.06 -8.16 -30.98
N TYR A 256 22.62 -7.43 -30.01
CA TYR A 256 21.94 -7.08 -28.77
C TYR A 256 20.73 -6.17 -29.05
N HIS A 257 20.92 -5.06 -29.78
CA HIS A 257 19.85 -4.13 -30.14
C HIS A 257 18.75 -4.76 -31.00
N GLN A 258 19.12 -5.68 -31.90
CA GLN A 258 18.16 -6.42 -32.72
C GLN A 258 17.42 -7.53 -31.95
N GLY A 259 17.75 -7.72 -30.67
CA GLY A 259 17.13 -8.74 -29.81
C GLY A 259 17.50 -10.19 -30.18
N MET A 260 18.50 -10.39 -31.05
CA MET A 260 18.93 -11.73 -31.47
C MET A 260 19.52 -12.52 -30.30
N LEU A 261 20.26 -11.83 -29.41
CA LEU A 261 20.93 -12.44 -28.27
C LEU A 261 19.96 -13.07 -27.27
N TYR A 262 18.68 -12.70 -27.26
CA TYR A 262 17.67 -13.35 -26.41
C TYR A 262 17.27 -14.73 -26.91
N LYS A 263 17.65 -15.12 -28.13
CA LYS A 263 17.37 -16.44 -28.72
C LYS A 263 18.55 -17.40 -28.61
N ILE A 264 19.73 -16.89 -28.26
CA ILE A 264 20.98 -17.64 -28.20
C ILE A 264 21.22 -18.13 -26.77
N GLY A 265 21.65 -19.39 -26.62
CA GLY A 265 22.04 -19.95 -25.32
C GLY A 265 20.89 -20.18 -24.34
N ARG A 266 19.63 -20.18 -24.79
CA ARG A 266 18.46 -20.36 -23.90
C ARG A 266 18.46 -21.64 -23.08
N GLU A 267 19.05 -22.70 -23.62
CA GLU A 267 19.11 -24.01 -22.96
C GLU A 267 20.21 -24.07 -21.89
N GLN A 268 21.21 -23.18 -21.96
CA GLN A 268 22.36 -23.13 -21.05
C GLN A 268 22.24 -22.05 -19.97
N ILE A 269 21.33 -21.09 -20.15
CA ILE A 269 21.25 -19.87 -19.33
C ILE A 269 20.04 -19.92 -18.40
N ILE A 270 20.21 -19.37 -17.20
CA ILE A 270 19.15 -19.31 -16.17
C ILE A 270 18.06 -18.34 -16.64
N GLY A 271 16.82 -18.81 -16.73
CA GLY A 271 15.70 -18.04 -17.27
C GLY A 271 15.69 -18.08 -18.80
N ASN A 272 14.51 -18.14 -19.40
CA ASN A 272 14.32 -18.37 -20.85
C ASN A 272 14.69 -17.14 -21.72
N ASP A 273 15.63 -16.33 -21.26
CA ASP A 273 15.96 -15.00 -21.79
C ASP A 273 17.25 -14.99 -22.62
N GLY A 274 17.96 -16.13 -22.72
CA GLY A 274 19.21 -16.29 -23.47
C GLY A 274 20.33 -15.36 -22.99
N VAL A 275 21.39 -15.21 -23.79
CA VAL A 275 22.57 -14.39 -23.42
C VAL A 275 22.26 -12.90 -23.37
N GLY A 276 21.23 -12.45 -24.08
CA GLY A 276 20.67 -11.09 -23.93
C GLY A 276 20.20 -10.80 -22.50
N GLY A 277 19.60 -11.79 -21.82
CA GLY A 277 19.21 -11.69 -20.41
C GLY A 277 20.41 -11.53 -19.47
N GLU A 278 21.50 -12.28 -19.69
CA GLU A 278 22.72 -12.16 -18.89
C GLU A 278 23.40 -10.81 -19.06
N ILE A 279 23.48 -10.30 -20.30
CA ILE A 279 23.99 -8.95 -20.57
C ILE A 279 23.19 -7.92 -19.77
N ASN A 280 21.86 -8.00 -19.79
CA ASN A 280 21.01 -7.12 -18.98
C ASN A 280 21.25 -7.25 -17.47
N ARG A 281 21.51 -8.45 -16.95
CA ARG A 281 21.80 -8.66 -15.53
C ARG A 281 23.10 -7.97 -15.12
N VAL A 282 24.13 -8.03 -15.96
CA VAL A 282 25.39 -7.31 -15.74
C VAL A 282 25.18 -5.80 -15.80
N LEU A 283 24.45 -5.32 -16.81
CA LEU A 283 24.14 -3.89 -16.99
C LEU A 283 23.38 -3.31 -15.80
N ARG A 284 22.36 -4.02 -15.28
CA ARG A 284 21.54 -3.58 -14.14
C ARG A 284 22.34 -3.46 -12.85
N LYS A 285 23.27 -4.39 -12.61
CA LYS A 285 24.05 -4.46 -11.36
C LYS A 285 25.26 -3.54 -11.31
N THR A 286 25.66 -2.99 -12.46
CA THR A 286 26.91 -2.23 -12.56
C THR A 286 26.61 -0.74 -12.71
N SER A 287 27.19 0.06 -11.81
CA SER A 287 27.28 1.51 -11.97
C SER A 287 28.48 1.84 -12.85
N TYR A 288 28.33 2.81 -13.75
CA TYR A 288 29.33 3.23 -14.73
C TYR A 288 29.55 4.73 -14.67
#